data_AF-A0A1S3S157-F1
#
_entry.id   AF-A0A1S3S157-F1
#
_cell.length_a   1.000
_cell.length_b   1.000
_cell.length_c   1.000
_cell.angle_alpha   90.00
_cell.angle_beta   90.00
_cell.angle_gamma   90.00
#
_symmetry.space_group_name_H-M   'P 1'
#
loop_
_entity.id
_entity.type
_entity.pdbx_description
1 polymer ?
#
loop_
_entity_poly.entity_id
_entity_poly.type
_entity_poly.pdbx_seq_one_letter_code
_entity_poly.pdbx_strand_id
1 'polypeptide(L)'
;MRREVSSFCVKMPVRRGHVALQNTYLDTIIRKFDGQNRKFLIANAQMKNCGIIYCNEGFCQMFGFSRAEIMQQPCTCQFLVGPGTMKSALTQLAQALLGSEERKVEILYYNKE
;
A
#
# COMPACT_ATOMS: atom_id res chain seq x y z
N MET A 1 -17.33 9.84 -1.25
CA MET A 1 -17.90 8.66 -1.99
C MET A 1 -17.15 7.39 -1.55
N ARG A 2 -17.83 6.27 -1.25
CA ARG A 2 -17.17 5.03 -0.78
C ARG A 2 -16.42 4.32 -1.90
N ARG A 3 -15.18 3.85 -1.68
CA ARG A 3 -14.46 2.99 -2.63
C ARG A 3 -13.94 1.73 -1.92
N GLU A 4 -14.28 0.59 -2.49
CA GLU A 4 -13.78 -0.71 -2.04
C GLU A 4 -12.40 -0.93 -2.66
N VAL A 5 -11.41 -1.19 -1.83
CA VAL A 5 -10.05 -1.45 -2.27
C VAL A 5 -9.58 -2.78 -1.73
N SER A 6 -9.10 -3.65 -2.63
CA SER A 6 -8.31 -4.81 -2.25
C SER A 6 -6.91 -4.33 -1.86
N SER A 7 -6.60 -4.33 -0.57
CA SER A 7 -5.24 -4.11 -0.07
C SER A 7 -4.48 -5.43 -0.18
N PHE A 8 -3.37 -5.41 -0.91
CA PHE A 8 -2.48 -6.57 -1.08
C PHE A 8 -1.18 -6.28 -0.32
N CYS A 9 -0.97 -7.02 0.78
CA CYS A 9 0.36 -7.12 1.37
C CYS A 9 1.11 -8.20 0.58
N VAL A 10 2.22 -7.86 -0.07
CA VAL A 10 3.07 -8.81 -0.80
C VAL A 10 4.44 -8.81 -0.16
N LYS A 11 4.89 -9.97 0.33
CA LYS A 11 6.25 -10.15 0.84
C LYS A 11 7.20 -10.26 -0.35
N MET A 12 8.11 -9.31 -0.51
CA MET A 12 9.12 -9.40 -1.57
C MET A 12 10.14 -10.48 -1.23
N PRO A 13 10.50 -11.37 -2.19
CA PRO A 13 11.54 -12.36 -1.95
C PRO A 13 12.88 -11.67 -1.71
N VAL A 14 13.49 -11.91 -0.55
CA VAL A 14 14.83 -11.42 -0.23
C VAL A 14 15.83 -12.21 -1.08
N ARG A 15 16.31 -11.61 -2.18
CA ARG A 15 17.43 -12.17 -2.94
C ARG A 15 18.73 -11.88 -2.20
N ARG A 16 19.19 -12.80 -1.35
CA ARG A 16 20.56 -12.74 -0.79
C ARG A 16 21.57 -12.83 -1.94
N GLY A 17 22.50 -11.88 -2.02
CA GLY A 17 23.70 -12.00 -2.86
C GLY A 17 23.65 -11.34 -4.24
N HIS A 18 22.53 -10.77 -4.67
CA HIS A 18 22.52 -9.86 -5.82
C HIS A 18 22.23 -8.46 -5.32
N VAL A 19 23.20 -7.56 -5.44
CA VAL A 19 22.92 -6.13 -5.46
C VAL A 19 22.06 -5.92 -6.70
N ALA A 20 20.74 -6.06 -6.56
CA ALA A 20 19.83 -5.45 -7.51
C ALA A 20 20.27 -3.98 -7.51
N LEU A 21 20.76 -3.49 -8.65
CA LEU A 21 21.05 -2.08 -8.89
C LEU A 21 19.96 -1.32 -8.13
N GLN A 22 20.30 -0.57 -7.06
CA GLN A 22 19.32 -0.22 -6.01
C GLN A 22 18.08 0.53 -6.52
N ASN A 23 18.10 0.96 -7.79
CA ASN A 23 17.03 1.65 -8.50
C ASN A 23 16.21 0.81 -9.52
N THR A 24 16.48 -0.48 -9.76
CA THR A 24 15.76 -1.23 -10.83
C THR A 24 14.57 -2.06 -10.35
N TYR A 25 14.60 -2.59 -9.12
CA TYR A 25 13.54 -3.52 -8.68
C TYR A 25 12.20 -2.80 -8.40
N LEU A 26 12.25 -1.67 -7.68
CA LEU A 26 11.08 -0.83 -7.47
C LEU A 26 10.54 -0.30 -8.80
N ASP A 27 11.43 0.16 -9.69
CA ASP A 27 11.07 0.64 -11.02
C ASP A 27 10.37 -0.45 -11.86
N THR A 28 10.84 -1.71 -11.77
CA THR A 28 10.20 -2.86 -12.43
C THR A 28 8.78 -3.09 -11.91
N ILE A 29 8.57 -3.01 -10.59
CA ILE A 29 7.24 -3.14 -9.99
C ILE A 29 6.36 -1.98 -10.45
N ILE A 30 6.86 -0.75 -10.37
CA ILE A 30 6.12 0.45 -10.74
C ILE A 30 5.65 0.33 -12.20
N ARG A 31 6.55 0.08 -13.14
CA ARG A 31 6.21 -0.08 -14.56
C ARG A 31 5.20 -1.19 -14.79
N LYS A 32 5.36 -2.34 -14.12
CA LYS A 32 4.46 -3.48 -14.27
C LYS A 32 3.04 -3.16 -13.80
N PHE A 33 2.89 -2.50 -12.65
CA PHE A 33 1.57 -2.21 -12.07
C PHE A 33 0.91 -0.97 -12.71
N ASP A 34 1.69 0.04 -13.13
CA ASP A 34 1.16 1.17 -13.90
C ASP A 34 0.67 0.71 -15.28
N GLY A 35 1.40 -0.18 -15.97
CA GLY A 35 0.95 -0.77 -17.23
C GLY A 35 -0.36 -1.57 -17.14
N GLN A 36 -0.77 -1.97 -15.92
CA GLN A 36 -2.04 -2.65 -15.65
C GLN A 36 -3.15 -1.70 -15.15
N ASN A 37 -2.90 -0.39 -15.15
CA ASN A 37 -3.82 0.63 -14.63
C ASN A 37 -4.30 0.32 -13.19
N ARG A 38 -3.42 -0.27 -12.38
CA ARG A 38 -3.68 -0.55 -10.96
C ARG A 38 -3.40 0.69 -10.13
N LYS A 39 -4.11 0.82 -9.01
CA LYS A 39 -3.97 1.92 -8.06
C LYS A 39 -3.29 1.35 -6.84
N PHE A 40 -2.04 1.73 -6.60
CA PHE A 40 -1.21 1.05 -5.63
C PHE A 40 -0.21 1.99 -4.96
N LEU A 41 0.30 1.52 -3.83
CA LEU A 41 1.39 2.12 -3.08
C LEU A 41 2.39 1.04 -2.69
N ILE A 42 3.59 1.45 -2.32
CA ILE A 42 4.65 0.59 -1.81
C ILE A 42 5.10 1.17 -0.48
N ALA A 43 5.33 0.31 0.50
CA ALA A 43 5.75 0.70 1.83
C ALA A 43 6.98 -0.08 2.29
N ASN A 44 7.75 0.53 3.18
CA ASN A 44 8.94 -0.09 3.74
C ASN A 44 8.59 -0.93 4.98
N ALA A 45 8.47 -2.24 4.81
CA ALA A 45 8.14 -3.19 5.87
C ALA A 45 9.22 -3.30 6.98
N GLN A 46 10.43 -2.78 6.78
CA GLN A 46 11.49 -2.79 7.80
C GLN A 46 11.37 -1.63 8.79
N MET A 47 10.61 -0.59 8.46
CA MET A 47 10.33 0.52 9.38
C MET A 47 9.24 0.10 10.37
N LYS A 48 9.38 0.51 11.64
CA LYS A 48 8.43 0.22 12.72
C LYS A 48 6.97 0.55 12.36
N ASN A 49 6.74 1.56 11.53
CA ASN A 49 5.41 2.02 11.12
C ASN A 49 5.01 1.57 9.70
N CYS A 50 5.85 0.80 9.00
CA CYS A 50 5.64 0.42 7.60
C CYS A 50 5.28 1.62 6.71
N GLY A 51 6.15 2.64 6.71
CA GLY A 51 5.89 3.91 6.04
C GLY A 51 5.82 3.78 4.52
N ILE A 52 4.86 4.47 3.90
CA ILE A 52 4.69 4.51 2.45
C ILE A 52 5.89 5.24 1.81
N ILE A 53 6.55 4.56 0.87
CA ILE A 53 7.72 5.07 0.14
C ILE A 53 7.41 5.38 -1.33
N TYR A 54 6.24 4.97 -1.82
CA TYR A 54 5.77 5.30 -3.16
C TYR A 54 4.24 5.18 -3.23
N CYS A 55 3.60 6.07 -3.97
CA CYS A 55 2.22 5.90 -4.41
C CYS A 55 2.07 6.43 -5.84
N ASN A 56 1.32 5.70 -6.68
CA ASN A 56 1.10 6.12 -8.05
C ASN A 56 -0.02 7.17 -8.14
N GLU A 57 -0.10 7.86 -9.28
CA GLU A 57 -1.08 8.94 -9.50
C GLU A 57 -2.52 8.42 -9.43
N GLY A 58 -2.76 7.21 -9.94
CA GLY A 58 -4.08 6.57 -9.88
C GLY A 58 -4.58 6.38 -8.44
N PHE A 59 -3.70 6.04 -7.49
CA PHE A 59 -4.05 5.98 -6.07
C PHE A 59 -4.36 7.36 -5.49
N CYS A 60 -3.54 8.36 -5.80
CA CYS A 60 -3.74 9.74 -5.34
C CYS A 60 -5.10 10.29 -5.80
N GLN A 61 -5.39 10.17 -7.10
CA GLN A 61 -6.66 10.61 -7.71
C GLN A 61 -7.87 9.83 -7.17
N MET A 62 -7.70 8.53 -6.89
CA MET A 62 -8.79 7.69 -6.37
C MET A 62 -9.31 8.20 -5.02
N PHE A 63 -8.42 8.69 -4.15
CA PHE A 63 -8.77 9.10 -2.79
C PHE A 63 -8.75 10.62 -2.57
N GLY A 64 -8.31 11.42 -3.55
CA GLY A 64 -8.27 12.87 -3.44
C GLY A 64 -7.17 13.40 -2.52
N PHE A 65 -6.11 12.61 -2.29
CA PHE A 65 -4.94 13.03 -1.52
C PHE A 65 -3.77 13.30 -2.45
N SER A 66 -2.99 14.35 -2.15
CA SER A 66 -1.73 14.59 -2.83
C SER A 66 -0.69 13.54 -2.44
N ARG A 67 0.30 13.32 -3.31
CA ARG A 67 1.44 12.44 -3.01
C ARG A 67 2.15 12.86 -1.71
N ALA A 68 2.32 14.16 -1.48
CA ALA A 68 2.96 14.68 -0.28
C ALA A 68 2.22 14.32 1.01
N GLU A 69 0.89 14.23 0.99
CA GLU A 69 0.08 13.83 2.15
C GLU A 69 0.15 12.33 2.43
N ILE A 70 0.34 11.51 1.39
CA ILE A 70 0.37 10.04 1.49
C ILE A 70 1.74 9.52 1.90
N MET A 71 2.81 10.14 1.40
CA MET A 71 4.18 9.67 1.64
C MET A 71 4.51 9.67 3.14
N GLN A 72 5.27 8.66 3.58
CA GLN A 72 5.65 8.41 4.99
C GLN A 72 4.50 8.07 5.95
N GLN A 73 3.23 8.16 5.52
CA GLN A 73 2.12 7.65 6.32
C GLN A 73 2.21 6.12 6.47
N PRO A 74 1.64 5.54 7.54
CA PRO A 74 1.54 4.09 7.66
C PRO A 74 0.75 3.48 6.50
N CYS A 75 1.24 2.36 5.95
CA CYS A 75 0.57 1.66 4.83
C CYS A 75 -0.79 1.04 5.16
N THR A 76 -1.18 1.00 6.43
CA THR A 76 -2.55 0.69 6.87
C THR A 76 -3.56 1.77 6.47
N CYS A 77 -3.09 2.92 5.98
CA CYS A 77 -3.90 4.02 5.43
C CYS A 77 -5.01 4.48 6.39
N GLN A 78 -4.67 4.70 7.66
CA GLN A 78 -5.64 5.07 8.69
C GLN A 78 -6.39 6.38 8.36
N PHE A 79 -5.77 7.27 7.58
CA PHE A 79 -6.38 8.50 7.07
C PHE A 79 -7.53 8.28 6.06
N LEU A 80 -7.71 7.05 5.55
CA LEU A 80 -8.80 6.65 4.66
C LEU A 80 -9.92 5.90 5.40
N VAL A 81 -9.77 5.64 6.70
CA VAL A 81 -10.75 4.89 7.50
C VAL A 81 -11.95 5.78 7.82
N GLY A 82 -13.16 5.24 7.69
CA GLY A 82 -14.39 5.94 8.02
C GLY A 82 -15.42 5.05 8.73
N PRO A 83 -16.65 5.55 8.96
CA PRO A 83 -17.63 4.90 9.81
C PRO A 83 -18.04 3.48 9.39
N GLY A 84 -17.98 3.18 8.09
CA GLY A 84 -18.31 1.86 7.53
C GLY A 84 -17.11 0.92 7.40
N THR A 85 -15.89 1.37 7.71
CA THR A 85 -14.70 0.52 7.61
C THR A 85 -14.75 -0.56 8.70
N MET A 86 -14.77 -1.82 8.29
CA MET A 86 -14.80 -2.94 9.23
C MET A 86 -13.48 -3.04 10.01
N LYS A 87 -13.57 -3.01 11.34
CA LYS A 87 -12.40 -3.18 12.23
C LYS A 87 -11.71 -4.53 12.02
N SER A 88 -12.47 -5.59 11.74
CA SER A 88 -11.94 -6.93 11.46
C SER A 88 -11.02 -6.95 10.22
N ALA A 89 -11.32 -6.16 9.19
CA ALA A 89 -10.49 -6.05 8.00
C ALA A 89 -9.17 -5.31 8.30
N LEU A 90 -9.24 -4.23 9.09
CA LEU A 90 -8.04 -3.51 9.56
C LEU A 90 -7.14 -4.41 10.42
N THR A 91 -7.73 -5.21 11.31
CA THR A 91 -6.99 -6.18 12.12
C THR A 91 -6.31 -7.24 11.24
N GLN A 92 -7.01 -7.78 10.24
CA GLN A 92 -6.42 -8.76 9.32
C GLN A 92 -5.24 -8.18 8.53
N LEU A 93 -5.33 -6.93 8.08
CA LEU A 93 -4.24 -6.22 7.42
C LEU A 93 -3.05 -6.03 8.37
N ALA A 94 -3.30 -5.54 9.58
CA ALA A 94 -2.25 -5.33 10.58
C ALA A 94 -1.53 -6.64 10.95
N GLN A 95 -2.27 -7.74 11.10
CA GLN A 95 -1.71 -9.06 11.36
C GLN A 95 -0.85 -9.56 10.19
N ALA A 96 -1.29 -9.37 8.94
CA ALA A 96 -0.49 -9.73 7.77
C ALA A 96 0.83 -8.94 7.68
N LEU A 97 0.79 -7.64 8.00
CA LEU A 97 1.97 -6.79 8.05
C LEU A 97 2.95 -7.24 9.15
N LEU A 98 2.45 -7.51 10.36
CA LEU A 98 3.26 -7.99 11.49
C LEU A 98 3.89 -9.36 11.22
N GLY A 99 3.10 -10.30 10.68
CA GLY A 99 3.57 -11.64 10.32
C GLY A 99 4.44 -11.69 9.07
N SER A 100 4.57 -10.58 8.35
CA SER A 100 5.19 -10.54 7.03
C SER A 100 4.61 -11.61 6.10
N GLU A 101 3.28 -11.72 6.08
CA GLU A 101 2.51 -12.67 5.28
C GLU A 101 1.93 -11.99 4.05
N GLU A 102 1.91 -12.71 2.92
CA GLU A 102 1.13 -12.27 1.77
C GLU A 102 -0.35 -12.47 2.07
N ARG A 103 -1.15 -11.40 1.95
CA ARG A 103 -2.59 -11.47 2.19
C ARG A 103 -3.33 -10.45 1.34
N LYS A 104 -4.44 -10.90 0.74
CA LYS A 104 -5.48 -10.03 0.18
C LYS A 104 -6.50 -9.72 1.27
N VAL A 105 -6.75 -8.44 1.51
CA VAL A 105 -7.80 -7.98 2.42
C VAL A 105 -8.66 -6.95 1.70
N GLU A 106 -9.98 -7.13 1.76
CA GLU A 106 -10.93 -6.17 1.21
C GLU A 106 -11.31 -5.16 2.30
N ILE A 107 -11.05 -3.88 2.02
CA ILE A 107 -11.26 -2.80 2.99
C ILE A 107 -12.08 -1.71 2.32
N LEU A 108 -13.10 -1.25 3.04
CA LEU A 108 -13.85 -0.05 2.69
C LEU A 108 -13.07 1.19 3.11
N TYR A 109 -12.61 1.95 2.14
CA TYR A 109 -11.91 3.21 2.36
C TYR A 109 -12.71 4.40 1.83
N TYR A 110 -12.39 5.57 2.38
CA TYR A 110 -13.03 6.84 2.10
C TYR A 110 -12.02 7.76 1.43
N ASN A 111 -12.47 8.49 0.42
CA ASN A 111 -11.75 9.62 -0.12
C ASN A 111 -11.79 10.80 0.87
N LYS A 112 -11.00 11.82 0.60
CA LYS A 112 -10.92 13.06 1.38
C LYS A 112 -12.21 13.90 1.38
N GLU A 113 -13.12 13.61 0.44
CA GLU A 113 -14.42 14.30 0.25
C GLU A 113 -15.65 13.46 0.64
#